data_AF-W2XP74-F1
#
_entry.id   AF-W2XP74-F1
#
_cell.length_a   1.000
_cell.length_b   1.000
_cell.length_c   1.000
_cell.angle_alpha   90.00
_cell.angle_beta   90.00
_cell.angle_gamma   90.00
#
_symmetry.space_group_name_H-M   'P 1'
#
loop_
_entity.id
_entity.type
_entity.pdbx_description
1 polymer ?
#
loop_
_entity_poly.entity_id
_entity_poly.type
_entity_poly.pdbx_seq_one_letter_code
_entity_poly.pdbx_strand_id
1 'polypeptide(L)' 'MMRQAESILDDRTPVSTSTKRCRREFKVKWVGCDEPTWESPSNLLCCGLLYDYLRAKKSERRLQMV' A
#
# COMPACT_ATOMS: atom_id res chain seq x y z
N MET A 1 0.43 5.23 -18.35
CA MET A 1 1.69 5.85 -17.91
C MET A 1 2.16 5.12 -16.67
N MET A 2 3.34 4.50 -16.67
CA MET A 2 3.94 3.98 -15.43
C MET A 2 4.53 5.17 -14.68
N ARG A 3 4.06 5.42 -13.45
CA ARG A 3 4.63 6.45 -12.57
C ARG A 3 5.50 5.78 -11.50
N GLN A 4 6.60 6.42 -11.12
CA GLN A 4 7.48 5.93 -10.06
C GLN A 4 6.86 6.28 -8.70
N ALA A 5 6.53 5.26 -7.91
CA ALA A 5 6.14 5.44 -6.51
C ALA A 5 7.36 5.90 -5.70
N GLU A 6 7.18 6.94 -4.88
CA GLU A 6 8.18 7.45 -3.94
C GLU A 6 8.08 6.70 -2.61
N SER A 7 6.86 6.57 -2.06
CA SER A 7 6.61 5.87 -0.80
C SER A 7 5.16 5.42 -0.67
N ILE A 8 4.94 4.38 0.14
CA ILE A 8 3.60 3.96 0.57
C ILE A 8 3.30 4.66 1.89
N LEU A 9 2.24 5.46 1.89
CA LEU A 9 1.80 6.22 3.06
C LEU A 9 0.86 5.40 3.94
N ASP A 10 -0.02 4.62 3.32
CA ASP A 10 -1.05 3.87 4.04
C ASP A 10 -1.56 2.66 3.26
N ASP A 11 -2.19 1.71 3.94
CA ASP A 11 -2.96 0.63 3.31
C ASP A 11 -4.34 0.51 3.93
N ARG A 12 -5.34 0.36 3.06
CA ARG A 12 -6.72 0.11 3.46
C ARG A 12 -7.19 -1.20 2.87
N THR A 13 -7.91 -1.97 3.65
CA THR A 13 -8.66 -3.11 3.13
C THR A 13 -10.12 -2.66 3.09
N PRO A 14 -10.68 -2.34 1.91
CA PRO A 14 -12.09 -1.96 1.85
C PRO A 14 -12.92 -3.13 2.37
N VAL A 15 -13.81 -2.85 3.31
CA VAL A 15 -14.77 -3.83 3.83
C VAL A 15 -15.78 -4.07 2.72
N SER A 16 -15.57 -5.09 1.89
CA SER A 16 -16.54 -5.43 0.86
C SER A 16 -17.72 -6.15 1.50
N THR A 17 -18.91 -5.56 1.36
CA THR A 17 -20.20 -6.18 1.68
C THR A 17 -20.69 -7.11 0.57
N SER A 18 -19.99 -7.17 -0.57
CA SER A 18 -20.29 -8.09 -1.68
C SER A 18 -19.11 -9.03 -1.94
N THR A 19 -19.40 -10.25 -2.38
CA THR A 19 -18.50 -11.36 -2.72
C THR A 19 -17.35 -11.02 -3.70
N LYS A 20 -17.27 -9.78 -4.20
CA LYS A 20 -16.11 -9.25 -4.93
C LYS A 20 -14.96 -9.04 -3.95
N ARG A 21 -13.95 -9.91 -4.06
CA ARG A 21 -12.73 -9.96 -3.24
C ARG A 21 -12.30 -8.58 -2.73
N CYS A 22 -12.28 -8.40 -1.40
CA CYS A 22 -11.63 -7.29 -0.71
C CYS A 22 -10.15 -7.24 -1.14
N ARG A 23 -9.82 -6.47 -2.18
CA ARG A 23 -8.43 -6.22 -2.55
C ARG A 23 -7.93 -5.05 -1.72
N ARG A 24 -6.85 -5.28 -0.99
CA ARG A 24 -6.15 -4.25 -0.24
C ARG A 24 -5.61 -3.20 -1.20
N GLU A 25 -5.86 -1.94 -0.90
CA GLU A 25 -5.37 -0.78 -1.66
C GLU A 25 -4.32 -0.04 -0.84
N PHE A 26 -3.39 0.61 -1.53
CA PHE A 26 -2.28 1.32 -0.93
C PHE A 26 -2.31 2.78 -1.36
N LYS A 27 -2.19 3.69 -0.40
CA LYS A 27 -2.04 5.11 -0.67
C LYS A 27 -0.57 5.38 -1.01
N VAL A 28 -0.33 5.74 -2.26
CA VAL A 28 1.02 5.89 -2.79
C VAL A 28 1.31 7.35 -3.08
N LYS A 29 2.43 7.84 -2.55
CA LYS A 29 3.03 9.11 -2.93
C LYS A 29 3.86 8.90 -4.19
N TRP A 30 3.66 9.72 -5.21
CA TRP A 30 4.39 9.64 -6.47
C TRP A 30 5.51 10.64 -6.51
N VAL A 31 6.63 10.27 -7.16
CA VAL A 31 7.75 11.20 -7.35
C VAL A 31 7.27 12.40 -8.17
N GLY A 32 7.42 13.60 -7.61
CA GLY A 32 7.04 14.86 -8.27
C GLY A 32 5.54 15.11 -8.36
N CYS A 33 4.72 14.40 -7.58
CA CYS A 33 3.29 14.65 -7.48
C CYS A 33 2.90 14.87 -6.02
N ASP A 34 2.25 15.99 -5.73
CA ASP A 34 1.81 16.32 -4.37
C ASP A 34 0.59 15.50 -3.94
N GLU A 35 -0.19 15.01 -4.91
CA GLU A 35 -1.39 14.23 -4.64
C GLU A 35 -1.11 12.71 -4.60
N PRO A 36 -1.22 12.07 -3.43
CA PRO A 36 -1.13 10.63 -3.32
C PRO A 36 -2.43 9.94 -3.77
N THR A 37 -2.32 8.84 -4.52
CA THR A 37 -3.49 8.09 -5.02
C THR A 37 -3.61 6.72 -4.36
N TRP A 38 -4.82 6.18 -4.34
CA TRP A 38 -5.07 4.81 -3.89
C TRP A 38 -4.91 3.85 -5.06
N GLU A 39 -3.89 3.00 -5.01
CA GLU A 39 -3.60 2.02 -6.04
C GLU A 39 -3.73 0.59 -5.53
N SER A 40 -4.12 -0.30 -6.44
CA SER A 40 -4.04 -1.73 -6.21
C SER A 40 -2.58 -2.20 -6.24
N PRO A 41 -2.21 -3.23 -5.47
CA PRO A 41 -0.85 -3.79 -5.50
C PRO A 41 -0.44 -4.29 -6.89
N SER A 42 -1.41 -4.68 -7.73
CA SER A 42 -1.17 -5.08 -9.12
C SER A 42 -0.80 -3.91 -10.05
N ASN A 43 -1.17 -2.67 -9.69
CA ASN A 43 -0.84 -1.46 -10.45
C ASN A 43 0.50 -0.84 -10.02
N LEU A 44 1.03 -1.27 -8.87
CA LEU A 44 2.30 -0.78 -8.35
C LEU A 44 3.44 -1.62 -8.93
N LEU A 45 4.18 -1.04 -9.86
CA LEU A 45 5.39 -1.64 -10.43
C LEU A 45 6.57 -1.68 -9.45
N CYS A 46 6.41 -1.16 -8.24
CA CYS A 46 7.45 -1.12 -7.23
C CYS A 46 7.23 -2.20 -6.15
N CYS A 47 7.46 -3.45 -6.52
CA CYS A 47 7.40 -4.59 -5.59
C CYS A 47 8.29 -4.41 -4.35
N GLY A 48 9.41 -3.67 -4.48
CA GLY A 48 10.33 -3.38 -3.38
C GLY A 48 9.70 -2.51 -2.27
N LEU A 49 9.13 -1.35 -2.63
CA LEU A 49 8.49 -0.45 -1.66
C LEU A 49 7.32 -1.13 -0.94
N LEU A 50 6.54 -1.95 -1.65
CA LEU A 50 5.45 -2.70 -1.06
C LEU A 50 5.96 -3.74 -0.05
N TYR A 51 7.04 -4.44 -0.39
CA TYR A 51 7.67 -5.41 0.49
C TYR A 51 8.20 -4.75 1.78
N ASP A 52 8.93 -3.65 1.65
CA ASP A 52 9.51 -2.93 2.79
C ASP A 52 8.43 -2.39 3.72
N TYR A 53 7.37 -1.79 3.16
CA TYR A 53 6.22 -1.30 3.93
C TYR A 53 5.53 -2.44 4.71
N LEU A 54 5.20 -3.54 4.04
CA LEU A 54 4.53 -4.68 4.68
C LEU A 54 5.42 -5.33 5.75
N ARG A 55 6.74 -5.38 5.52
CA ARG A 55 7.73 -5.88 6.47
C ARG A 55 7.79 -5.00 7.71
N ALA A 56 7.87 -3.68 7.54
CA ALA A 56 7.86 -2.71 8.63
C ALA A 56 6.57 -2.84 9.47
N LYS A 57 5.40 -2.82 8.82
CA LYS A 57 4.09 -2.94 9.48
C LYS A 57 3.88 -4.26 10.22
N LYS A 58 4.45 -5.37 9.72
CA LYS A 58 4.44 -6.65 10.44
C LYS A 58 5.37 -6.63 11.65
N SER A 59 6.48 -5.90 11.58
CA SER A 59 7.38 -5.72 12.72
C SER A 59 6.73 -4.92 13.83
N GLU A 60 6.07 -3.81 13.52
CA GLU A 60 5.35 -2.98 14.50
C GLU A 60 4.28 -3.76 15.26
N ARG A 61 3.45 -4.55 14.54
CA ARG A 61 2.45 -5.42 15.20
C ARG A 61 3.06 -6.46 16.14
N ARG A 62 4.28 -6.94 15.85
CA ARG A 62 4.96 -7.89 16.75
C ARG A 62 5.49 -7.19 18.00
N LEU A 63 5.86 -5.92 17.89
CA LEU A 63 6.33 -5.12 19.03
C LEU A 63 5.18 -4.66 19.94
N GLN A 64 3.92 -4.69 19.48
CA GLN A 64 2.73 -4.44 20.29
C GLN A 64 2.29 -5.66 21.15
N MET A 65 3.06 -6.76 21.11
CA MET A 65 2.79 -7.98 21.85
C MET A 65 3.85 -8.17 22.97
N VAL A 66 4.04 -7.14 23.80
CA VAL A 66 4.82 -7.15 25.06
C VAL A 66 4.07 -6.32 26.09
#